data_AF-A0A9W8C4Q0-F1
#
_entry.id   AF-A0A9W8C4Q0-F1
#
_cell.length_a   1.000
_cell.length_b   1.000
_cell.length_c   1.000
_cell.angle_alpha   90.00
_cell.angle_beta   90.00
_cell.angle_gamma   90.00
#
_symmetry.space_group_name_H-M   'P 1'
#
loop_
_entity.id
_entity.type
_entity.pdbx_description
1 polymer ?
#
loop_
_entity_poly.entity_id
_entity_poly.type
_entity_poly.pdbx_seq_one_letter_code
_entity_poly.pdbx_strand_id
1 'polypeptide(L)'
;MNLQILKAFVDLHEFSHLNLVQALRQFLWSFRLPGEAQKIDRMMEAFATRYCNCNPGVFQSTDTCYILSFAIIMLNTSLHNPNVKDKTTLERFISMNRGINNGSDLPDDLLTHSYWSDALLF
;
A
#
# COMPACT_ATOMS: atom_id res chain seq x y z
N MET A 1 8.57 10.97 16.68
CA MET A 1 8.27 9.52 16.59
C MET A 1 9.57 8.77 16.77
N ASN A 2 9.62 7.80 17.69
CA ASN A 2 10.84 7.02 17.93
C ASN A 2 10.95 5.91 16.87
N LEU A 3 11.91 6.05 15.95
CA LEU A 3 12.07 5.17 14.79
C LEU A 3 12.35 3.71 15.18
N GLN A 4 13.05 3.48 16.29
CA GLN A 4 13.36 2.13 16.77
C GLN A 4 12.09 1.42 17.25
N ILE A 5 11.20 2.14 17.94
CA ILE A 5 9.91 1.60 18.39
C ILE A 5 9.01 1.31 17.18
N LEU A 6 8.96 2.21 16.19
CA LEU A 6 8.21 1.98 14.96
C LEU A 6 8.71 0.72 14.24
N LYS A 7 10.02 0.58 14.08
CA LYS A 7 10.60 -0.59 13.43
C LYS A 7 10.26 -1.88 14.19
N ALA A 8 10.46 -1.90 15.51
CA ALA A 8 10.09 -3.03 16.35
C ALA A 8 8.58 -3.35 16.27
N PHE A 9 7.72 -2.34 16.24
CA PHE A 9 6.27 -2.50 16.09
C PHE A 9 5.89 -3.13 14.75
N VAL A 10 6.49 -2.65 13.65
CA VAL A 10 6.28 -3.21 12.31
C VAL A 10 6.84 -4.62 12.22
N ASP A 11 7.96 -4.91 12.89
CA ASP A 11 8.57 -6.24 12.95
C ASP A 11 7.72 -7.27 13.70
N LEU A 12 6.82 -6.84 14.59
CA LEU A 12 5.82 -7.71 15.23
C LEU A 12 4.68 -8.11 14.28
N HIS A 13 4.53 -7.44 13.15
CA HIS A 13 3.51 -7.80 12.15
C HIS A 13 4.04 -8.92 11.25
N GLU A 14 3.21 -9.95 11.09
CA GLU A 14 3.44 -11.06 10.17
C GLU A 14 2.66 -10.80 8.88
N PHE A 15 3.40 -10.43 7.83
CA PHE A 15 2.84 -10.15 6.50
C PHE A 15 3.06 -11.29 5.50
N SER A 16 3.66 -12.39 5.94
CA SER A 16 3.92 -13.57 5.12
C SER A 16 2.62 -14.12 4.55
N HIS A 17 2.61 -14.48 3.27
CA HIS A 17 1.44 -15.02 2.55
C HIS A 17 0.25 -14.07 2.40
N LEU A 18 0.34 -12.83 2.89
CA LEU A 18 -0.66 -11.80 2.66
C LEU A 18 -0.31 -11.02 1.39
N ASN A 19 -1.34 -10.67 0.61
CA ASN A 19 -1.16 -9.69 -0.46
C ASN A 19 -0.99 -8.28 0.13
N LEU A 20 -0.55 -7.33 -0.71
CA LEU A 20 -0.24 -5.97 -0.25
C LEU A 20 -1.44 -5.29 0.42
N VAL A 21 -2.64 -5.45 -0.15
CA VAL A 21 -3.88 -4.84 0.37
C VAL A 21 -4.23 -5.42 1.75
N GLN A 22 -4.12 -6.75 1.93
CA GLN A 22 -4.37 -7.42 3.20
C GLN A 22 -3.38 -7.00 4.28
N ALA A 23 -2.09 -6.99 3.95
CA ALA A 23 -1.04 -6.55 4.87
C ALA A 23 -1.24 -5.07 5.27
N LEU A 24 -1.56 -4.22 4.29
CA LEU A 24 -1.80 -2.80 4.52
C LEU A 24 -3.03 -2.58 5.41
N ARG A 25 -4.12 -3.33 5.18
CA ARG A 25 -5.30 -3.33 6.03
C ARG A 25 -4.97 -3.70 7.46
N GLN A 26 -4.24 -4.79 7.67
CA GLN A 26 -3.83 -5.22 9.01
C GLN A 26 -2.98 -4.15 9.70
N PHE A 27 -2.04 -3.56 8.98
CA PHE A 27 -1.17 -2.50 9.49
C PHE A 27 -1.97 -1.24 9.89
N LEU A 28 -2.85 -0.76 9.01
CA LEU A 28 -3.69 0.42 9.25
C LEU A 28 -4.81 0.19 10.27
N TRP A 29 -5.17 -1.06 10.55
CA TRP A 29 -6.12 -1.38 11.61
C TRP A 29 -5.49 -1.30 13.01
N SER A 30 -4.18 -1.57 13.10
CA SER A 30 -3.46 -1.57 14.37
C SER A 30 -3.26 -0.17 14.98
N PHE A 31 -3.36 0.91 14.18
CA PHE A 31 -3.20 2.27 14.67
C PHE A 31 -3.91 3.31 13.79
N ARG A 32 -4.18 4.49 14.33
CA ARG A 32 -4.69 5.64 13.55
C ARG A 32 -3.53 6.39 12.91
N LEU A 33 -3.62 6.63 11.60
CA LEU A 33 -2.65 7.45 10.87
C LEU A 33 -2.57 8.85 11.52
N PRO A 34 -1.36 9.32 11.89
CA PRO A 34 -1.18 10.68 12.38
C PRO A 34 -1.40 11.70 11.26
N GLY A 35 -1.94 12.88 11.58
CA GLY A 35 -2.21 13.93 10.57
C GLY A 35 -0.96 14.61 9.99
N GLU A 36 0.22 14.37 10.55
CA GLU A 36 1.48 14.95 10.07
C GLU A 36 2.07 14.10 8.94
N ALA A 37 2.20 14.68 7.74
CA ALA A 37 2.68 13.99 6.55
C ALA A 37 4.02 13.26 6.77
N GLN A 38 4.98 13.88 7.45
CA GLN A 38 6.28 13.27 7.77
C GLN A 38 6.18 12.00 8.63
N LYS A 39 5.14 11.87 9.47
CA LYS A 39 4.94 10.67 10.28
C LYS A 39 4.33 9.53 9.45
N ILE A 40 3.36 9.86 8.60
CA ILE A 40 2.77 8.89 7.66
C ILE A 40 3.86 8.31 6.76
N ASP A 41 4.69 9.20 6.20
CA ASP A 41 5.78 8.82 5.31
C ASP A 41 6.70 7.76 5.93
N ARG A 42 7.19 8.02 7.15
CA ARG A 42 8.04 7.08 7.91
C ARG A 42 7.35 5.76 8.24
N MET A 43 6.05 5.78 8.52
CA MET A 43 5.28 4.55 8.82
C MET A 43 5.14 3.68 7.57
N MET A 44 4.86 4.31 6.42
CA MET A 44 4.70 3.62 5.15
C MET A 44 6.03 3.06 4.63
N GLU A 45 7.13 3.78 4.81
CA GLU A 45 8.48 3.30 4.47
C GLU A 45 8.85 2.05 5.28
N ALA A 46 8.58 2.06 6.60
CA ALA A 46 8.81 0.91 7.46
C ALA A 46 7.91 -0.28 7.07
N PHE A 47 6.63 -0.03 6.76
CA PHE A 47 5.70 -1.05 6.27
C PHE A 47 6.19 -1.70 4.96
N ALA A 48 6.56 -0.89 3.96
CA ALA A 48 7.01 -1.37 2.67
C ALA A 48 8.28 -2.23 2.80
N THR A 49 9.23 -1.77 3.63
CA THR A 49 10.45 -2.53 3.95
C THR A 49 10.11 -3.90 4.54
N ARG A 50 9.21 -3.93 5.54
CA ARG A 50 8.80 -5.18 6.18
C ARG A 50 8.05 -6.10 5.23
N TYR A 51 7.13 -5.57 4.43
CA TYR A 51 6.36 -6.37 3.48
C TYR A 51 7.26 -7.06 2.46
N CYS A 52 8.23 -6.33 1.88
CA CYS A 52 9.21 -6.91 0.96
C CYS A 52 10.09 -7.98 1.62
N ASN A 53 10.46 -7.80 2.89
CA ASN A 53 11.22 -8.80 3.65
C ASN A 53 10.41 -10.07 3.93
N CYS A 54 9.10 -9.94 4.20
CA CYS A 54 8.20 -11.08 4.43
C CYS A 54 7.80 -11.79 3.13
N ASN A 55 7.76 -11.07 2.00
CA ASN A 55 7.30 -11.58 0.70
C ASN A 55 8.37 -11.35 -0.38
N PRO A 56 9.52 -12.06 -0.31
CA PRO A 56 10.59 -11.91 -1.28
C PRO A 56 10.11 -12.30 -2.69
N GLY A 57 10.43 -11.47 -3.68
CA GLY A 57 10.09 -11.70 -5.09
C GLY A 57 8.74 -11.13 -5.55
N VAL A 58 7.90 -10.59 -4.65
CA VAL A 58 6.65 -9.91 -5.05
C VAL A 58 6.92 -8.54 -5.66
N PHE A 59 7.85 -7.77 -5.08
CA PHE A 59 8.29 -6.47 -5.58
C PHE A 59 9.79 -6.46 -5.81
N GLN A 60 10.25 -5.78 -6.86
CA GLN A 60 11.69 -5.64 -7.15
C GLN A 60 12.39 -4.63 -6.23
N SER A 61 11.64 -3.65 -5.72
CA SER A 61 12.13 -2.62 -4.81
C SER A 61 11.12 -2.33 -3.71
N THR A 62 11.63 -1.96 -2.53
CA THR A 62 10.83 -1.38 -1.44
C THR A 62 10.12 -0.11 -1.89
N ASP A 63 10.72 0.67 -2.79
CA ASP A 63 10.15 1.91 -3.31
C ASP A 63 8.88 1.64 -4.10
N THR A 64 8.87 0.58 -4.92
CA THR A 64 7.69 0.15 -5.66
C THR A 64 6.57 -0.28 -4.73
N CYS A 65 6.90 -1.04 -3.68
CA CYS A 65 5.93 -1.43 -2.64
C CYS A 65 5.36 -0.19 -1.92
N TYR A 66 6.21 0.78 -1.58
CA TYR A 66 5.81 2.03 -0.94
C TYR A 66 4.87 2.85 -1.84
N ILE A 67 5.23 3.08 -3.10
CA ILE A 67 4.42 3.84 -4.07
C ILE A 67 3.06 3.17 -4.26
N LEU A 68 3.04 1.84 -4.47
CA LEU A 68 1.79 1.10 -4.66
C LEU A 68 0.91 1.14 -3.40
N SER A 69 1.50 1.10 -2.21
CA SER A 69 0.74 1.22 -0.96
C SER A 69 0.03 2.57 -0.85
N PHE A 70 0.69 3.66 -1.23
CA PHE A 70 0.04 4.98 -1.30
C PHE A 70 -1.06 5.03 -2.37
N ALA A 71 -0.82 4.43 -3.54
CA ALA A 71 -1.82 4.35 -4.59
C ALA A 71 -3.08 3.61 -4.12
N ILE A 72 -2.94 2.54 -3.34
CA ILE A 72 -4.06 1.80 -2.73
C ILE A 72 -4.82 2.68 -1.71
N ILE A 73 -4.12 3.43 -0.85
CA ILE A 73 -4.78 4.36 0.11
C ILE A 73 -5.57 5.46 -0.63
N MET A 74 -4.99 6.00 -1.71
CA MET A 74 -5.66 6.99 -2.56
C MET A 74 -6.85 6.38 -3.31
N LEU A 75 -6.71 5.15 -3.78
CA LEU A 75 -7.80 4.40 -4.42
C LEU A 75 -8.98 4.24 -3.46
N ASN A 76 -8.72 3.82 -2.22
CA ASN A 76 -9.74 3.66 -1.20
C ASN A 76 -10.51 4.97 -0.95
N THR A 77 -9.77 6.09 -0.88
CA THR A 77 -10.38 7.43 -0.74
C THR A 77 -11.24 7.77 -1.97
N SER A 78 -10.76 7.48 -3.17
CA SER A 78 -11.49 7.72 -4.41
C SER A 78 -12.79 6.91 -4.46
N LEU A 79 -12.72 5.59 -4.19
CA LEU A 79 -13.84 4.66 -4.28
C LEU A 79 -14.91 4.91 -3.21
N HIS A 80 -14.52 5.15 -1.95
CA HIS A 80 -15.45 5.16 -0.83
C HIS A 80 -15.84 6.54 -0.31
N ASN A 81 -15.11 7.61 -0.64
CA ASN A 81 -15.52 8.96 -0.23
C ASN A 81 -16.71 9.44 -1.09
N PRO A 82 -17.90 9.68 -0.51
CA PRO A 82 -19.08 10.12 -1.27
C PRO A 82 -18.90 11.51 -1.91
N ASN A 83 -17.94 12.30 -1.45
CA ASN A 83 -17.62 13.61 -2.02
C ASN A 83 -16.82 13.52 -3.34
N VAL A 84 -16.23 12.35 -3.63
CA VAL A 84 -15.49 12.12 -4.89
C VAL A 84 -16.50 11.70 -5.96
N LYS A 85 -16.73 12.59 -6.94
CA LYS A 85 -17.64 12.35 -8.07
C LYS A 85 -17.03 11.44 -9.13
N ASP A 86 -15.76 11.65 -9.46
CA ASP A 86 -15.01 10.82 -10.40
C ASP A 86 -14.28 9.69 -9.68
N LYS A 87 -14.94 8.53 -9.62
CA LYS A 87 -14.36 7.32 -9.07
C LYS A 87 -13.23 6.83 -10.00
N THR A 88 -12.11 6.43 -9.40
CA THR A 88 -11.00 5.83 -10.15
C THR A 88 -11.44 4.47 -10.70
N THR A 89 -11.43 4.30 -12.02
CA THR A 89 -11.70 3.01 -12.67
C THR A 89 -10.47 2.10 -12.61
N LEU A 90 -10.65 0.79 -12.83
CA LEU A 90 -9.55 -0.17 -12.92
C LEU A 90 -8.50 0.25 -13.97
N GLU A 91 -8.93 0.61 -15.18
CA GLU A 91 -8.05 1.06 -16.26
C GLU A 91 -7.25 2.30 -15.86
N ARG A 92 -7.90 3.25 -15.18
CA ARG A 92 -7.24 4.45 -14.67
C ARG A 92 -6.23 4.10 -13.58
N PHE A 93 -6.57 3.19 -12.67
CA PHE A 93 -5.66 2.72 -11.63
C PHE A 93 -4.41 2.03 -12.23
N ILE A 94 -4.59 1.16 -13.23
CA ILE A 94 -3.48 0.52 -13.94
C ILE A 94 -2.62 1.59 -14.61
N SER A 95 -3.22 2.51 -15.36
CA SER A 95 -2.50 3.59 -16.06
C SER A 95 -1.74 4.51 -15.11
N MET A 96 -2.27 4.80 -13.92
CA MET A 96 -1.61 5.65 -12.91
C MET A 96 -0.39 4.99 -12.28
N ASN A 97 -0.34 3.66 -12.27
CA ASN A 97 0.74 2.87 -11.67
C ASN A 97 1.69 2.27 -12.71
N ARG A 98 1.63 2.71 -13.97
CA ARG A 98 2.64 2.35 -14.97
C ARG A 98 3.99 2.99 -14.66
N GLY A 99 5.07 2.25 -14.88
CA GLY A 99 6.44 2.70 -14.66
C GLY A 99 6.91 2.73 -13.20
N ILE A 100 6.08 2.39 -12.21
CA ILE A 100 6.46 2.49 -10.78
C ILE A 100 7.42 1.38 -10.32
N ASN A 101 7.64 0.36 -11.13
CA ASN A 101 8.57 -0.73 -10.85
C ASN A 101 9.95 -0.44 -11.45
N ASN A 102 10.65 0.58 -10.92
CA ASN A 102 11.94 1.06 -11.42
C ASN A 102 11.94 1.43 -12.92
N GLY A 103 10.88 2.09 -13.39
CA GLY A 103 10.69 2.44 -14.80
C GLY A 103 10.01 1.35 -15.64
N SER A 104 9.75 0.18 -15.05
CA SER A 104 8.93 -0.88 -15.65
C SER A 104 7.50 -0.90 -15.06
N ASP A 105 6.61 -1.61 -15.73
CA ASP A 105 5.24 -1.82 -15.26
C ASP A 105 5.16 -2.99 -14.26
N LEU A 106 4.23 -2.89 -13.31
CA LEU A 106 3.82 -4.04 -12.51
C LEU A 106 2.88 -4.93 -13.32
N PRO A 107 2.80 -6.24 -13.02
CA PRO A 107 1.84 -7.12 -13.68
C PRO A 107 0.41 -6.59 -13.54
N ASP A 108 -0.32 -6.48 -14.65
CA ASP A 108 -1.71 -6.01 -14.66
C ASP A 108 -2.60 -6.85 -13.73
N ASP A 109 -2.34 -8.15 -13.60
CA ASP A 109 -3.04 -9.04 -12.67
C ASP A 109 -2.85 -8.61 -11.21
N LEU A 110 -1.65 -8.17 -10.82
CA LEU A 110 -1.37 -7.68 -9.47
C LEU A 110 -2.13 -6.38 -9.18
N LEU A 111 -2.14 -5.45 -10.14
CA LEU A 111 -2.86 -4.19 -10.03
C LEU A 111 -4.38 -4.41 -10.02
N THR A 112 -4.87 -5.33 -10.84
CA THR A 112 -6.26 -5.74 -10.92
C THR A 112 -6.72 -6.38 -9.62
N HIS A 113 -5.97 -7.35 -9.12
CA HIS A 113 -6.25 -7.96 -7.82
C HIS A 113 -6.24 -6.93 -6.69
N SER A 114 -5.30 -5.98 -6.71
CA SER A 114 -5.25 -4.92 -5.69
C SER A 114 -6.48 -4.00 -5.75
N TYR A 115 -6.92 -3.63 -6.95
CA TYR A 115 -8.12 -2.80 -7.16
C TYR A 115 -9.39 -3.48 -6.63
N TRP A 116 -9.61 -4.75 -6.99
CA TRP A 116 -10.80 -5.48 -6.56
C TRP A 116 -10.76 -5.88 -5.09
N SER A 117 -9.57 -6.14 -4.54
CA SER A 117 -9.39 -6.40 -3.12
C SER A 117 -9.69 -5.17 -2.27
N ASP A 118 -9.41 -3.96 -2.78
CA ASP A 118 -9.74 -2.69 -2.12
C ASP A 118 -11.21 -2.30 -2.32
N ALA A 119 -11.82 -2.62 -3.46
CA ALA A 119 -13.26 -2.40 -3.68
C ALA A 119 -14.17 -3.21 -2.73
N LEU A 120 -13.63 -4.20 -2.02
CA LEU A 120 -14.33 -5.00 -1.01
C LEU A 120 -14.09 -4.52 0.44
N LEU A 121 -13.44 -3.36 0.65
CA LEU A 121 -13.03 -2.90 1.98
C LEU A 121 -14.10 -2.16 2.81
N PHE A 122 -15.37 -2.17 2.40
CA PHE A 122 -16.51 -1.75 3.23
C PHE A 122 -17.74 -2.64 3.03
#